data_AF-A0A1A1Y8N7-F1
#
_entry.id   AF-A0A1A1Y8N7-F1
#
_cell.length_a   1.000
_cell.length_b   1.000
_cell.length_c   1.000
_cell.angle_alpha   90.00
_cell.angle_beta   90.00
_cell.angle_gamma   90.00
#
_symmetry.space_group_name_H-M   'P 1'
#
loop_
_entity.id
_entity.type
_entity.pdbx_description
1 polymer ?
#
loop_
_entity_poly.entity_id
_entity_poly.type
_entity_poly.pdbx_seq_one_letter_code
_entity_poly.pdbx_strand_id
1 'polypeptide(L)' 'MRGGEVRRDTLVVPSGLHPDEVLALAERRAQSQVASDEVVSFVYLHGSRPADSVGAERIWRFSYRVTPRDDT' A
#
# COMPACT_ATOMS: atom_id res chain seq x y z
N MET A 1 -21.94 13.13 0.68
CA MET A 1 -20.49 12.93 0.96
C MET A 1 -20.10 11.58 0.39
N ARG A 2 -19.39 11.53 -0.75
CA ARG A 2 -18.65 10.30 -1.11
C ARG A 2 -17.42 10.26 -0.21
N GLY A 3 -17.60 9.75 1.01
CA GLY A 3 -16.49 9.57 1.96
C GLY A 3 -15.51 8.58 1.37
N GLY A 4 -14.23 8.97 1.27
CA GLY A 4 -13.21 8.10 0.68
C GLY A 4 -13.09 6.78 1.42
N GLU A 5 -12.99 5.69 0.67
CA GLU A 5 -12.90 4.33 1.20
C GLU A 5 -11.47 4.05 1.68
N VAL A 6 -11.30 3.49 2.88
CA VAL A 6 -10.00 3.03 3.37
C VAL A 6 -9.88 1.53 3.17
N ARG A 7 -8.97 1.13 2.28
CA ARG A 7 -8.63 -0.28 1.99
C ARG A 7 -7.35 -0.68 2.73
N ARG A 8 -7.15 -2.00 2.85
CA ARG A 8 -5.99 -2.59 3.52
C ARG A 8 -5.43 -3.70 2.65
N ASP A 9 -4.11 -3.79 2.60
CA ASP A 9 -3.42 -4.83 1.86
C ASP A 9 -2.06 -5.13 2.51
N THR A 10 -1.37 -6.14 1.98
CA THR A 10 -0.05 -6.57 2.42
C THR A 10 0.91 -6.65 1.24
N LEU A 11 2.19 -6.43 1.52
CA LEU A 11 3.27 -6.50 0.54
C LEU A 11 4.41 -7.37 1.10
N VAL A 12 4.88 -8.31 0.31
CA VAL A 12 6.06 -9.13 0.63
C VAL A 12 7.27 -8.49 -0.06
N VAL A 13 8.28 -8.12 0.72
CA VAL A 13 9.52 -7.52 0.22
C VAL A 13 10.74 -8.26 0.75
N PRO A 14 11.88 -8.17 0.06
CA PRO A 14 13.16 -8.60 0.64
C PRO A 14 13.44 -7.90 1.98
N SER A 15 13.98 -8.67 2.93
CA SER A 15 14.52 -8.19 4.19
C SER A 15 15.71 -7.27 3.90
N GLY A 16 15.60 -6.00 4.25
CA GLY A 16 16.65 -5.00 4.05
C GLY A 16 16.21 -3.79 3.22
N LEU A 17 15.05 -3.84 2.55
CA LEU A 17 14.49 -2.64 1.92
C LEU A 17 14.21 -1.55 2.95
N HIS A 18 14.54 -0.31 2.59
CA HIS A 18 14.24 0.85 3.41
C HIS A 18 12.71 1.09 3.46
N PRO A 19 12.14 1.54 4.59
CA PRO A 19 10.70 1.82 4.69
C PRO A 19 10.16 2.74 3.57
N ASP A 20 10.94 3.69 3.09
CA ASP A 20 10.54 4.58 1.98
C ASP A 20 10.40 3.83 0.65
N GLU A 21 11.26 2.86 0.38
CA GLU A 21 11.16 2.01 -0.80
C GLU A 21 9.93 1.10 -0.71
N VAL A 22 9.65 0.59 0.49
CA VAL A 22 8.43 -0.18 0.76
C VAL A 22 7.18 0.68 0.61
N LEU A 23 7.22 1.94 1.03
CA LEU A 23 6.13 2.89 0.85
C LEU A 23 5.86 3.12 -0.63
N ALA A 24 6.90 3.40 -1.42
CA ALA A 24 6.76 3.59 -2.86
C ALA A 24 6.21 2.33 -3.57
N LEU A 25 6.59 1.13 -3.11
CA LEU A 25 6.00 -0.13 -3.58
C LEU A 25 4.52 -0.25 -3.20
N ALA A 26 4.17 0.10 -1.98
CA ALA A 26 2.80 0.07 -1.48
C ALA A 26 1.90 1.07 -2.22
N GLU A 27 2.40 2.27 -2.53
CA GLU A 27 1.71 3.28 -3.36
C GLU A 27 1.42 2.77 -4.77
N ARG A 28 2.43 2.21 -5.45
CA ARG A 28 2.23 1.61 -6.78
C ARG A 28 1.22 0.48 -6.75
N ARG A 29 1.32 -0.40 -5.76
CA ARG A 29 0.40 -1.52 -5.59
C ARG A 29 -1.02 -1.06 -5.26
N ALA A 30 -1.18 -0.06 -4.39
CA ALA A 30 -2.46 0.53 -4.07
C ALA A 30 -3.11 1.14 -5.33
N GLN A 31 -2.34 1.92 -6.11
CA GLN A 31 -2.85 2.56 -7.32
C GLN A 31 -3.22 1.55 -8.42
N SER A 32 -2.54 0.40 -8.48
CA SER A 32 -2.92 -0.68 -9.42
C SER A 32 -4.23 -1.41 -9.05
N GLN A 33 -4.76 -1.21 -7.84
CA GLN A 33 -5.95 -1.88 -7.32
C GLN A 33 -7.23 -1.02 -7.34
N VAL A 34 -7.14 0.22 -7.82
CA VAL A 34 -8.28 1.13 -7.90
C VAL A 34 -8.72 1.29 -9.36
N ALA A 35 -9.99 1.64 -9.56
CA ALA A 35 -10.53 1.86 -10.90
C ALA A 35 -9.88 3.09 -11.56
N SER A 36 -10.03 3.26 -12.88
CA SER A 36 -9.40 4.36 -13.62
C SER A 36 -9.91 5.74 -13.20
N ASP A 37 -11.14 5.80 -12.70
CA ASP A 37 -11.81 6.99 -12.16
C ASP A 37 -11.57 7.18 -10.65
N GLU A 38 -10.66 6.40 -10.06
CA GLU A 38 -10.28 6.47 -8.66
C GLU A 38 -8.77 6.77 -8.53
N VAL A 39 -8.41 7.45 -7.44
CA VAL A 39 -7.02 7.73 -7.08
C VAL A 39 -6.74 7.37 -5.64
N VAL A 40 -5.52 6.92 -5.39
CA VAL A 40 -5.01 6.74 -4.03
C VAL A 40 -4.54 8.08 -3.48
N SER A 41 -5.21 8.57 -2.44
CA SER A 41 -4.94 9.86 -1.82
C SER A 41 -3.83 9.80 -0.77
N PHE A 42 -3.71 8.69 -0.03
CA PHE A 42 -2.59 8.42 0.87
C PHE A 42 -2.39 6.92 1.08
N VAL A 43 -1.17 6.55 1.43
CA VAL A 43 -0.79 5.21 1.90
C VAL A 43 -0.13 5.32 3.27
N TYR A 44 -0.45 4.39 4.18
CA TYR A 44 0.13 4.31 5.51
C TYR A 44 0.66 2.91 5.79
N LEU A 45 1.96 2.81 6.11
CA LEU A 45 2.59 1.56 6.53
C LEU A 45 2.37 1.34 8.03
N HIS A 46 1.80 0.19 8.42
CA HIS A 46 1.56 -0.18 9.82
C HIS A 46 2.75 -0.90 10.47
N GLY A 47 3.75 -1.28 9.68
CA GLY A 47 4.90 -2.09 10.11
C GLY A 47 4.91 -3.48 9.48
N SER A 48 5.99 -4.22 9.74
CA SER A 48 6.24 -5.53 9.14
C SER A 48 6.54 -6.62 10.12
N ARG A 49 6.22 -7.84 9.70
CA ARG A 49 6.65 -9.09 10.33
C ARG A 49 7.54 -9.89 9.37
N PRO A 50 8.39 -10.80 9.87
CA PRO A 50 9.07 -11.77 9.01
C PRO A 50 8.06 -12.55 8.16
N ALA A 51 8.40 -12.82 6.90
CA ALA A 51 7.68 -13.84 6.13
C ALA A 51 8.17 -15.22 6.58
N ASP A 52 7.24 -16.13 6.77
CA ASP A 52 7.51 -17.45 7.34
C ASP A 52 8.48 -18.20 6.41
N SER A 53 9.67 -18.54 6.93
CA SER A 53 10.78 -19.28 6.30
C SER A 53 11.96 -18.41 5.81
N VAL A 54 13.11 -18.58 6.45
CA VAL A 54 14.46 -18.15 6.01
C VAL A 54 14.82 -16.65 6.19
N GLY A 55 13.92 -15.80 6.67
CA GLY A 55 14.27 -14.44 7.12
C GLY A 55 14.72 -13.47 6.02
N ALA A 56 14.71 -13.91 4.76
CA ALA A 56 15.07 -13.12 3.59
C ALA A 56 13.93 -12.20 3.12
N GLU A 57 12.72 -12.34 3.68
CA GLU A 57 11.55 -11.55 3.30
C GLU A 57 10.76 -11.05 4.52
N ARG A 58 10.07 -9.92 4.34
CA ARG A 58 9.18 -9.31 5.32
C ARG A 58 7.83 -9.03 4.70
N ILE A 59 6.77 -9.30 5.47
CA ILE A 59 5.40 -8.95 5.14
C ILE A 59 5.10 -7.61 5.80
N TRP A 60 4.87 -6.58 4.97
CA TRP A 60 4.41 -5.27 5.39
C TRP A 60 2.90 -5.17 5.27
N ARG A 61 2.26 -4.60 6.28
CA ARG A 61 0.83 -4.26 6.24
C ARG A 61 0.69 -2.77 5.95
N PHE A 62 -0.23 -2.43 5.05
CA PHE A 62 -0.52 -1.04 4.75
C PHE A 62 -2.01 -0.80 4.55
N SER A 63 -2.43 0.44 4.78
CA SER A 63 -3.75 0.92 4.43
C SER A 63 -3.63 2.07 3.45
N TYR A 64 -4.65 2.26 2.63
CA TYR A 64 -4.68 3.34 1.66
C TYR A 64 -6.10 3.86 1.49
N ARG A 65 -6.22 5.17 1.22
CA ARG A 65 -7.51 5.80 1.00
C ARG A 65 -7.73 6.05 -0.48
N VAL A 66 -8.86 5.55 -0.97
CA VAL A 66 -9.33 5.75 -2.33
C VAL A 66 -10.32 6.91 -2.34
N THR A 67 -10.13 7.81 -3.29
CA THR A 67 -11.05 8.92 -3.57
C THR A 67 -11.40 8.90 -5.05
N PRO A 68 -12.60 9.36 -5.43
CA PRO A 68 -12.90 9.63 -6.84
C PRO A 68 -11.84 10.58 -7.41
N ARG A 69 -11.44 10.34 -8.65
CA ARG A 69 -10.64 11.28 -9.42
C ARG A 69 -11.56 12.44 -9.78
N ASP A 70 -11.27 13.63 -9.26
CA ASP A 70 -11.97 14.82 -9.71
C ASP A 70 -11.63 15.05 -11.19
N ASP A 71 -12.61 14.85 -12.07
CA ASP A 71 -12.56 15.35 -13.45
C ASP A 71 -12.66 16.87 -13.35
N THR A 72 -11.51 17.55 -13.45
CA THR A 72 -11.44 19.01 -13.60
C THR A 72 -11.02 19.34 -15.02
#